data_AF-A0A3L8D4X9-F1
#
_entry.id   AF-A0A3L8D4X9-F1
#
_cell.length_a   1.000
_cell.length_b   1.000
_cell.length_c   1.000
_cell.angle_alpha   90.00
_cell.angle_beta   90.00
_cell.angle_gamma   90.00
#
_symmetry.space_group_name_H-M   'P 1'
#
loop_
_entity.id
_entity.type
_entity.pdbx_description
1 polymer ?
#
loop_
_entity_poly.entity_id
_entity_poly.type
_entity_poly.pdbx_seq_one_letter_code
_entity_poly.pdbx_strand_id
1 'polypeptide(L)'
;MYQPLPYADFRWVSDISNFNVNVIAPDSPKGYVLEVDLEYPRHLHDAHADLPFCPTRDKPPGKRQDKLLATLYDKKRTAATNDFEKNLYKLMNNAVFGKTMENVRNHVDVKLLTKWDGRFGAEAMIAKPNFHSRSVFSSNLVAIEMRKLEVKFNKPIYVGMCILDISKDLYTLPHESFLYIEGKLTLNGDLIGPRMVMGNNCVAFMFDEIRYGLDGVEIDRNRNVGITSTLKNNTLLTLDRGITLGNSGWDTYYSDNANGYFNFCVPLSMLLGFCEDYKRVVINAPHERILLRSCNDNNILLGNPALAPVIDIFKIQWRMPHVLLDEVTKLSMLRTLESGRYLTMGFRSWDLYEYPLLQSTTKHSWAIKTATQLEKPRYVIFALQTEFYPYDDLNVDFEKNKTAILYDMYSRFRRAYYNCNCAEAYLTPPNFLLRGPFVVIDCSRQNESVKSATVDVRLEFECKENVPPNTTAYCLIIHDRVVEYSPLTNVVRRVT
;
A
#
# COMPACT_ATOMS: atom_id res chain seq x y z
N MET A 1 14.26 18.15 12.85
CA MET A 1 15.18 17.75 13.94
C MET A 1 14.48 18.08 15.23
N TYR A 2 14.04 17.05 15.97
CA TYR A 2 13.24 17.21 17.19
C TYR A 2 13.87 16.55 18.42
N GLN A 3 15.02 15.90 18.27
CA GLN A 3 15.81 15.35 19.37
C GLN A 3 17.06 16.22 19.63
N PRO A 4 17.57 16.25 20.88
CA PRO A 4 18.82 16.93 21.21
C PRO A 4 19.97 16.33 20.41
N LEU A 5 20.71 17.19 19.70
CA LEU A 5 21.91 16.79 18.96
C LEU A 5 23.12 17.51 19.58
N PRO A 6 24.29 16.84 19.67
CA PRO A 6 25.50 17.49 20.16
C PRO A 6 25.89 18.65 19.23
N TYR A 7 26.09 19.83 19.80
CA TYR A 7 26.26 21.08 19.04
C TYR A 7 27.51 21.92 19.40
N ALA A 8 28.14 21.74 20.57
CA ALA A 8 29.29 22.53 21.03
C ALA A 8 30.14 21.84 22.14
N ASP A 9 31.27 22.45 22.52
CA ASP A 9 32.15 22.11 23.68
C ASP A 9 32.73 20.69 23.70
N PHE A 10 33.11 20.20 22.52
CA PHE A 10 33.82 18.93 22.37
C PHE A 10 35.20 19.00 23.02
N ARG A 11 35.46 18.10 23.96
CA ARG A 11 36.74 17.96 24.66
C ARG A 11 37.04 16.49 24.90
N TRP A 12 38.31 16.14 24.76
CA TRP A 12 38.79 14.81 25.12
C TRP A 12 38.65 14.61 26.63
N VAL A 13 38.10 13.47 27.03
CA VAL A 13 38.02 13.07 28.44
C VAL A 13 39.39 12.52 28.84
N SER A 14 40.07 13.20 29.76
CA SER A 14 41.45 12.88 30.16
C SER A 14 41.58 11.73 31.15
N ASP A 15 40.50 11.39 31.88
CA ASP A 15 40.46 10.28 32.83
C ASP A 15 39.18 9.47 32.62
N ILE A 16 39.35 8.22 32.19
CA ILE A 16 38.27 7.30 31.80
C ILE A 16 38.08 6.21 32.86
N SER A 17 38.94 6.16 33.89
CA SER A 17 39.01 5.07 34.88
C SER A 17 37.68 4.81 35.60
N ASN A 18 36.90 5.86 35.82
CA ASN A 18 35.60 5.82 36.49
C ASN A 18 34.43 6.19 35.56
N PHE A 19 34.66 6.22 34.23
CA PHE A 19 33.64 6.60 33.27
C PHE A 19 32.71 5.42 32.97
N ASN A 20 31.46 5.49 33.44
CA ASN A 20 30.45 4.47 33.17
C ASN A 20 29.33 5.03 32.28
N VAL A 21 29.35 4.64 31.01
CA VAL A 21 28.38 5.06 29.99
C VAL A 21 26.93 4.69 30.36
N ASN A 22 26.73 3.59 31.10
CA ASN A 22 25.40 3.06 31.41
C ASN A 22 24.64 3.89 32.46
N VAL A 23 25.30 4.87 33.10
CA VAL A 23 24.72 5.71 34.16
C VAL A 23 24.32 7.10 33.61
N ILE A 24 24.62 7.37 32.34
CA ILE A 24 24.38 8.67 31.71
C ILE A 24 22.94 8.71 31.18
N ALA A 25 22.16 9.67 31.64
CA ALA A 25 20.79 9.85 31.18
C ALA A 25 20.74 10.31 29.70
N PRO A 26 19.75 9.87 28.89
CA PRO A 26 19.64 10.23 27.47
C PRO A 26 19.47 11.73 27.21
N ASP A 27 18.94 12.48 28.18
CA ASP A 27 18.76 13.94 28.16
C ASP A 27 19.90 14.69 28.87
N SER A 28 21.01 14.01 29.15
CA SER A 28 22.17 14.61 29.81
C SER A 28 22.62 15.89 29.07
N PRO A 29 22.89 16.99 29.80
CA PRO A 29 23.38 18.23 29.20
C PRO A 29 24.77 18.07 28.57
N LYS A 30 25.47 16.96 28.85
CA LYS A 30 26.75 16.58 28.23
C LYS A 30 26.60 15.25 27.51
N GLY A 31 26.77 15.28 26.19
CA GLY A 31 26.91 14.09 25.37
C GLY A 31 28.38 13.66 25.29
N TYR A 32 28.60 12.37 25.13
CA TYR A 32 29.95 11.80 25.01
C TYR A 32 30.07 11.13 23.63
N VAL A 33 31.17 11.40 22.95
CA VAL A 33 31.58 10.67 21.75
C VAL A 33 32.72 9.77 22.20
N LEU A 34 32.50 8.46 22.15
CA LEU A 34 33.43 7.47 22.64
C LEU A 34 34.09 6.78 21.45
N GLU A 35 35.41 6.90 21.36
CA GLU A 35 36.22 6.00 20.55
C GLU A 35 36.53 4.80 21.44
N VAL A 36 35.85 3.69 21.18
CA VAL A 36 35.94 2.48 21.97
C VAL A 36 36.46 1.35 21.10
N ASP A 37 37.44 0.63 21.62
CA ASP A 37 37.74 -0.71 21.13
C ASP A 37 36.58 -1.61 21.59
N LEU A 38 35.61 -1.77 20.70
CA LEU A 38 34.56 -2.76 20.89
C LEU A 38 35.20 -4.12 20.72
N GLU A 39 35.47 -4.78 21.84
CA GLU A 39 35.76 -6.20 21.85
C GLU A 39 34.47 -6.93 21.50
N TYR A 40 34.23 -6.97 20.21
CA TYR A 40 33.06 -7.57 19.64
C TYR A 40 33.33 -9.07 19.56
N PRO A 41 32.56 -9.91 20.27
CA PRO A 41 32.85 -11.34 20.29
C PRO A 41 32.73 -11.88 18.87
N ARG A 42 33.76 -12.60 18.39
CA ARG A 42 33.77 -13.14 17.00
C ARG A 42 32.53 -13.95 16.65
N HIS A 43 31.90 -14.60 17.63
CA HIS A 43 30.66 -15.35 17.42
C HIS A 43 29.43 -14.47 17.12
N LEU A 44 29.52 -13.16 17.35
CA LEU A 44 28.51 -12.16 17.03
C LEU A 44 28.82 -11.42 15.71
N HIS A 45 30.04 -11.49 15.18
CA HIS A 45 30.45 -10.75 13.98
C HIS A 45 29.54 -10.98 12.78
N ASP A 46 29.22 -12.25 12.51
CA ASP A 46 28.31 -12.62 11.44
C ASP A 46 26.85 -12.29 11.79
N ALA A 47 26.52 -12.17 13.08
CA ALA A 47 25.16 -11.93 13.55
C ALA A 47 24.73 -10.45 13.50
N HIS A 48 25.65 -9.50 13.69
CA HIS A 48 25.33 -8.07 13.60
C HIS A 48 26.07 -7.39 12.42
N ALA A 49 26.43 -8.16 11.40
CA ALA A 49 27.05 -7.65 10.18
C ALA A 49 26.19 -6.57 9.49
N ASP A 50 24.86 -6.71 9.58
CA ASP A 50 23.87 -5.85 8.91
C ASP A 50 23.21 -4.79 9.80
N LEU A 51 23.51 -4.77 11.11
CA LEU A 51 23.05 -3.70 12.00
C LEU A 51 23.99 -2.50 11.91
N PRO A 52 23.48 -1.26 11.96
CA PRO A 52 24.34 -0.12 12.11
C PRO A 52 25.06 -0.20 13.45
N PHE A 53 26.36 0.07 13.41
CA PHE A 53 27.21 0.05 14.60
C PHE A 53 26.69 1.11 15.60
N CYS A 54 26.05 0.67 16.71
CA CYS A 54 25.63 1.46 17.90
C CYS A 54 24.37 2.38 17.78
N PRO A 55 23.12 1.86 17.76
CA PRO A 55 21.88 2.67 17.65
C PRO A 55 21.23 3.13 19.00
N THR A 56 20.39 4.20 18.99
CA THR A 56 19.86 4.92 20.20
C THR A 56 18.38 4.61 20.56
N ARG A 57 18.03 4.53 21.87
CA ARG A 57 16.72 4.09 22.42
C ARG A 57 16.04 5.18 23.29
N ASP A 58 14.84 5.68 22.93
CA ASP A 58 14.12 6.80 23.60
C ASP A 58 12.57 6.80 23.37
N LYS A 59 11.76 7.61 24.09
CA LYS A 59 10.28 7.68 23.98
C LYS A 59 9.80 8.67 22.91
N PRO A 60 8.96 8.25 21.95
CA PRO A 60 8.40 9.19 20.97
C PRO A 60 7.32 10.12 21.58
N PRO A 61 7.08 11.32 21.01
CA PRO A 61 6.16 12.31 21.58
C PRO A 61 4.74 11.74 21.76
N GLY A 62 4.19 11.86 22.97
CA GLY A 62 2.85 11.37 23.31
C GLY A 62 2.74 9.87 23.60
N LYS A 63 3.86 9.14 23.70
CA LYS A 63 3.89 7.71 24.06
C LYS A 63 4.67 7.49 25.37
N ARG A 64 4.30 6.43 26.10
CA ARG A 64 4.88 6.11 27.42
C ARG A 64 6.07 5.14 27.36
N GLN A 65 6.35 4.52 26.21
CA GLN A 65 7.34 3.43 26.06
C GLN A 65 8.50 3.83 25.15
N ASP A 66 9.72 3.42 25.54
CA ASP A 66 10.97 3.64 24.82
C ASP A 66 11.08 2.77 23.56
N LYS A 67 11.64 3.32 22.48
CA LYS A 67 11.84 2.68 21.18
C LYS A 67 13.18 3.13 20.58
N LEU A 68 13.75 2.34 19.68
CA LEU A 68 14.77 2.87 18.78
C LEU A 68 14.09 3.81 17.77
N LEU A 69 14.48 5.09 17.76
CA LEU A 69 13.69 6.16 17.15
C LEU A 69 14.32 6.77 15.91
N ALA A 70 13.42 7.12 14.99
CA ALA A 70 13.72 7.28 13.58
C ALA A 70 12.96 8.41 12.83
N THR A 71 12.64 9.59 13.39
CA THR A 71 11.86 10.60 12.61
C THR A 71 12.03 12.10 12.97
N LEU A 72 11.70 12.96 11.98
CA LEU A 72 11.75 14.44 11.98
C LEU A 72 10.44 15.05 11.44
N TYR A 73 9.59 15.70 12.26
CA TYR A 73 8.34 16.35 11.82
C TYR A 73 8.46 17.88 11.64
N ASP A 74 7.79 18.46 10.62
CA ASP A 74 7.45 19.91 10.56
C ASP A 74 6.06 20.17 9.92
N LYS A 75 5.31 21.14 10.45
CA LYS A 75 3.89 21.45 10.20
C LYS A 75 3.62 22.35 8.99
N LYS A 76 4.64 23.02 8.41
CA LYS A 76 4.47 23.97 7.30
C LYS A 76 4.17 23.30 5.95
N ARG A 77 4.74 22.11 5.68
CA ARG A 77 4.44 21.33 4.46
C ARG A 77 2.95 20.94 4.40
N THR A 78 2.36 20.62 5.55
CA THR A 78 0.95 20.21 5.65
C THR A 78 -0.01 21.38 5.43
N ALA A 79 0.44 22.61 5.69
CA ALA A 79 -0.34 23.83 5.50
C ALA A 79 -0.20 24.46 4.10
N ALA A 80 0.74 23.99 3.28
CA ALA A 80 1.00 24.53 1.94
C ALA A 80 -0.12 24.19 0.95
N THR A 81 -0.67 25.20 0.28
CA THR A 81 -1.80 25.07 -0.64
C THR A 81 -1.37 24.83 -2.09
N ASN A 82 -0.16 25.22 -2.47
CA ASN A 82 0.37 25.08 -3.82
C ASN A 82 1.56 24.10 -3.90
N ASP A 83 1.78 23.54 -5.10
CA ASP A 83 2.80 22.51 -5.31
C ASP A 83 4.23 23.06 -5.23
N PHE A 84 4.43 24.33 -5.55
CA PHE A 84 5.73 25.00 -5.38
C PHE A 84 6.15 25.02 -3.91
N GLU A 85 5.29 25.46 -3.00
CA GLU A 85 5.54 25.50 -1.56
C GLU A 85 5.69 24.09 -0.96
N LYS A 86 4.86 23.14 -1.37
CA LYS A 86 5.01 21.73 -0.95
C LYS A 86 6.38 21.19 -1.34
N ASN A 87 6.82 21.45 -2.57
CA ASN A 87 8.13 21.04 -3.07
C ASN A 87 9.28 21.79 -2.39
N LEU A 88 9.11 23.09 -2.13
CA LEU A 88 10.08 23.92 -1.41
C LEU A 88 10.28 23.40 0.03
N TYR A 89 9.20 23.18 0.79
CA TYR A 89 9.30 22.65 2.16
C TYR A 89 9.83 21.22 2.20
N LYS A 90 9.50 20.39 1.20
CA LYS A 90 10.11 19.07 1.02
C LYS A 90 11.61 19.18 0.76
N LEU A 91 12.02 20.07 -0.15
CA LEU A 91 13.42 20.29 -0.51
C LEU A 91 14.20 20.87 0.66
N MET A 92 13.66 21.81 1.43
CA MET A 92 14.30 22.37 2.62
C MET A 92 14.64 21.27 3.63
N ASN A 93 13.71 20.36 3.90
CA ASN A 93 13.96 19.22 4.79
C ASN A 93 15.04 18.28 4.23
N ASN A 94 14.94 17.91 2.95
CA ASN A 94 15.89 16.99 2.33
C ASN A 94 17.29 17.61 2.15
N ALA A 95 17.38 18.91 1.88
CA ALA A 95 18.63 19.64 1.67
C ALA A 95 19.44 19.74 2.95
N VAL A 96 18.79 19.88 4.11
CA VAL A 96 19.48 19.91 5.40
C VAL A 96 20.14 18.56 5.69
N PHE A 97 19.46 17.44 5.41
CA PHE A 97 20.07 16.11 5.45
C PHE A 97 21.22 15.97 4.43
N GLY A 98 21.02 16.38 3.18
CA GLY A 98 22.08 16.35 2.17
C GLY A 98 23.32 17.16 2.57
N LYS A 99 23.13 18.25 3.33
CA LYS A 99 24.21 19.09 3.85
C LYS A 99 24.93 18.47 5.05
N THR A 100 24.28 17.66 5.86
CA THR A 100 24.97 16.94 6.96
C THR A 100 25.91 15.88 6.39
N MET A 101 25.53 15.22 5.29
CA MET A 101 26.31 14.20 4.57
C MET A 101 27.23 14.77 3.47
N GLU A 102 27.44 16.08 3.40
CA GLU A 102 28.19 16.72 2.32
C GLU A 102 29.68 16.30 2.34
N ASN A 103 30.16 15.73 1.23
CA ASN A 103 31.57 15.39 1.09
C ASN A 103 32.42 16.63 0.76
N VAL A 104 32.99 17.25 1.79
CA VAL A 104 33.85 18.44 1.66
C VAL A 104 35.14 18.21 0.87
N ARG A 105 35.55 16.95 0.65
CA ARG A 105 36.72 16.64 -0.20
C ARG A 105 36.44 16.93 -1.68
N ASN A 106 35.19 16.94 -2.08
CA ASN A 106 34.77 17.26 -3.45
C ASN A 106 34.69 18.79 -3.68
N HIS A 107 34.98 19.62 -2.68
CA HIS A 107 34.99 21.07 -2.87
C HIS A 107 36.21 21.49 -3.69
N VAL A 108 35.95 22.28 -4.74
CA VAL A 108 36.96 22.77 -5.67
C VAL A 108 37.01 24.29 -5.58
N ASP A 109 38.21 24.86 -5.59
CA ASP A 109 38.39 26.30 -5.69
C ASP A 109 38.52 26.68 -7.17
N VAL A 110 37.56 27.46 -7.69
CA VAL A 110 37.60 27.93 -9.07
C VAL A 110 38.05 29.39 -9.10
N LYS A 111 39.10 29.68 -9.88
CA LYS A 111 39.59 31.04 -10.12
C LYS A 111 39.25 31.45 -11.55
N LEU A 112 38.50 32.54 -11.69
CA LEU A 112 38.20 33.16 -12.97
C LEU A 112 39.25 34.23 -13.27
N LEU A 113 39.92 34.11 -14.42
CA LEU A 113 41.06 34.93 -14.80
C LEU A 113 40.86 35.48 -16.20
N THR A 114 41.25 36.74 -16.39
CA THR A 114 41.11 37.45 -17.67
C THR A 114 42.42 37.74 -18.38
N LYS A 115 43.55 37.33 -17.78
CA LYS A 115 44.90 37.55 -18.30
C LYS A 115 45.72 36.27 -18.21
N TRP A 116 46.52 36.02 -19.25
CA TRP A 116 47.44 34.88 -19.29
C TRP A 116 48.66 35.11 -18.40
N ASP A 117 49.34 36.23 -18.63
CA ASP A 117 50.61 36.57 -17.98
C ASP A 117 50.45 37.25 -16.60
N GLY A 118 51.53 37.21 -15.83
CA GLY A 118 51.68 37.94 -14.57
C GLY A 118 51.52 37.08 -13.32
N ARG A 119 51.88 37.65 -12.16
CA ARG A 119 51.94 36.94 -10.86
C ARG A 119 50.62 36.26 -10.46
N PHE A 120 49.49 36.76 -10.95
CA PHE A 120 48.16 36.21 -10.71
C PHE A 120 47.45 35.78 -12.02
N GLY A 121 48.19 35.70 -13.12
CA GLY A 121 47.68 35.25 -14.42
C GLY A 121 47.42 33.74 -14.46
N ALA A 122 46.80 33.28 -15.55
CA ALA A 122 46.48 31.87 -15.77
C ALA A 122 47.72 30.98 -15.71
N GLU A 123 48.84 31.42 -16.30
CA GLU A 123 50.11 30.68 -16.30
C GLU A 123 50.60 30.37 -14.86
N ALA A 124 50.61 31.41 -14.01
CA ALA A 124 51.06 31.29 -12.63
C ALA A 124 50.16 30.38 -11.77
N MET A 125 48.88 30.23 -12.13
CA MET A 125 47.94 29.34 -11.42
C MET A 125 48.03 27.90 -11.92
N ILE A 126 48.28 27.67 -13.22
CA ILE A 126 48.51 26.33 -13.79
C ILE A 126 49.79 25.71 -13.21
N ALA A 127 50.81 26.53 -12.99
CA ALA A 127 52.09 26.07 -12.44
C ALA A 127 52.02 25.64 -10.96
N LYS A 128 50.91 25.90 -10.26
CA LYS A 128 50.78 25.52 -8.85
C LYS A 128 50.54 24.01 -8.69
N PRO A 129 51.11 23.39 -7.65
CA PRO A 129 51.02 21.94 -7.44
C PRO A 129 49.60 21.43 -7.16
N ASN A 130 48.68 22.32 -6.77
CA ASN A 130 47.27 22.00 -6.58
C ASN A 130 46.39 22.33 -7.78
N PHE A 131 46.97 22.60 -8.95
CA PHE A 131 46.20 22.73 -10.19
C PHE A 131 45.47 21.42 -10.50
N HIS A 132 44.17 21.52 -10.85
CA HIS A 132 43.38 20.37 -11.26
C HIS A 132 43.07 20.38 -12.75
N SER A 133 42.40 21.43 -13.21
CA SER A 133 41.89 21.53 -14.59
C SER A 133 41.73 23.00 -14.99
N ARG A 134 41.56 23.24 -16.29
CA ARG A 134 41.23 24.57 -16.83
C ARG A 134 40.12 24.49 -17.88
N SER A 135 39.26 25.49 -17.88
CA SER A 135 38.17 25.66 -18.85
C SER A 135 38.29 27.05 -19.47
N VAL A 136 38.49 27.12 -20.79
CA VAL A 136 38.61 28.38 -21.53
C VAL A 136 37.24 28.73 -22.10
N PHE A 137 36.69 29.87 -21.68
CA PHE A 137 35.38 30.34 -22.16
C PHE A 137 35.49 31.34 -23.31
N SER A 138 36.56 32.15 -23.32
CA SER A 138 36.86 33.09 -24.39
C SER A 138 38.35 33.48 -24.38
N SER A 139 38.77 34.30 -25.34
CA SER A 139 40.15 34.82 -25.40
C SER A 139 40.58 35.57 -24.13
N ASN A 140 39.62 36.11 -23.37
CA ASN A 140 39.85 36.94 -22.19
C ASN A 140 39.23 36.35 -20.92
N LEU A 141 38.83 35.07 -20.91
CA LEU A 141 38.24 34.45 -19.72
C LEU A 141 38.57 32.95 -19.64
N VAL A 142 39.25 32.58 -18.56
CA VAL A 142 39.62 31.20 -18.23
C VAL A 142 39.21 30.92 -16.78
N ALA A 143 38.55 29.80 -16.55
CA ALA A 143 38.42 29.21 -15.22
C ALA A 143 39.56 28.23 -14.99
N ILE A 144 40.22 28.37 -13.85
CA ILE A 144 41.19 27.42 -13.35
C ILE A 144 40.63 26.77 -12.09
N GLU A 145 40.48 25.46 -12.14
CA GLU A 145 40.08 24.64 -11.01
C GLU A 145 41.31 24.20 -10.23
N MET A 146 41.30 24.49 -8.94
CA MET A 146 42.35 24.18 -8.00
C MET A 146 41.83 23.19 -6.96
N ARG A 147 42.61 22.16 -6.66
CA ARG A 147 42.39 21.29 -5.49
C ARG A 147 42.64 22.09 -4.21
N LYS A 148 41.87 21.79 -3.18
CA LYS A 148 42.16 22.31 -1.85
C LYS A 148 43.38 21.61 -1.26
N LEU A 149 44.35 22.40 -0.84
CA LEU A 149 45.54 21.92 -0.11
C LEU A 149 45.19 21.50 1.31
N GLU A 150 44.20 22.17 1.90
CA GLU A 150 43.69 21.88 3.24
C GLU A 150 42.18 21.70 3.19
N VAL A 151 41.68 20.63 3.78
CA VAL A 151 40.25 20.32 3.87
C VAL A 151 39.84 20.31 5.33
N LYS A 152 38.92 21.19 5.70
CA LYS A 152 38.33 21.22 7.04
C LYS A 152 37.06 20.37 7.06
N PHE A 153 37.08 19.28 7.83
CA PHE A 153 35.89 18.48 8.11
C PHE A 153 34.98 19.23 9.09
N ASN A 154 34.03 20.00 8.55
CA ASN A 154 33.10 20.84 9.33
C ASN A 154 31.63 20.43 9.14
N LYS A 155 31.38 19.27 8.54
CA LYS A 155 30.03 18.75 8.31
C LYS A 155 29.67 17.77 9.43
N PRO A 156 28.46 17.87 9.98
CA PRO A 156 27.99 16.95 11.01
C PRO A 156 27.55 15.62 10.38
N ILE A 157 28.49 14.90 9.75
CA ILE A 157 28.23 13.65 8.99
C ILE A 157 27.55 12.61 9.88
N TYR A 158 27.90 12.58 11.16
CA TYR A 158 27.27 11.74 12.18
C TYR A 158 25.75 11.95 12.28
N VAL A 159 25.24 13.18 12.13
CA VAL A 159 23.80 13.46 12.12
C VAL A 159 23.14 12.81 10.90
N GLY A 160 23.78 12.88 9.74
CA GLY A 160 23.25 12.26 8.52
C GLY A 160 23.27 10.73 8.58
N MET A 161 24.33 10.13 9.12
CA MET A 161 24.42 8.69 9.34
C MET A 161 23.25 8.19 10.21
N CYS A 162 23.02 8.83 11.36
CA CYS A 162 21.91 8.46 12.24
C CYS A 162 20.56 8.55 11.53
N ILE A 163 20.33 9.58 10.70
CA ILE A 163 19.08 9.75 9.93
C ILE A 163 18.87 8.62 8.90
N LEU A 164 19.93 8.06 8.32
CA LEU A 164 19.82 6.98 7.33
C LEU A 164 19.47 5.63 7.94
N ASP A 165 20.02 5.30 9.10
CA ASP A 165 19.74 4.01 9.74
C ASP A 165 18.30 3.91 10.19
N ILE A 166 17.88 4.99 10.80
CA ILE A 166 16.52 5.31 11.19
C ILE A 166 15.49 5.09 10.06
N SER A 167 15.80 5.50 8.83
CA SER A 167 14.83 5.43 7.73
C SER A 167 14.68 4.03 7.11
N LYS A 168 15.52 3.06 7.50
CA LYS A 168 15.58 1.69 6.95
C LYS A 168 14.83 0.64 7.77
N ASP A 169 14.13 1.03 8.84
CA ASP A 169 13.37 0.14 9.72
C ASP A 169 11.84 0.26 9.51
N LEU A 170 11.40 0.24 8.24
CA LEU A 170 9.98 0.38 7.92
C LEU A 170 9.33 -0.98 7.64
N TYR A 171 8.63 -1.51 8.65
CA TYR A 171 7.79 -2.71 8.52
C TYR A 171 6.33 -2.32 8.47
N THR A 172 5.65 -2.62 7.38
CA THR A 172 4.25 -2.28 7.13
C THR A 172 3.40 -3.53 7.11
N LEU A 173 2.12 -3.42 7.47
CA LEU A 173 1.18 -4.54 7.45
C LEU A 173 -0.01 -4.24 6.53
N PRO A 174 0.08 -4.57 5.22
CA PRO A 174 -0.97 -4.27 4.24
C PRO A 174 -2.33 -4.87 4.60
N HIS A 175 -2.34 -6.05 5.24
CA HIS A 175 -3.57 -6.76 5.61
C HIS A 175 -4.50 -5.94 6.53
N GLU A 176 -3.92 -5.19 7.45
CA GLU A 176 -4.66 -4.37 8.41
C GLU A 176 -4.81 -2.91 7.96
N SER A 177 -4.39 -2.60 6.73
CA SER A 177 -4.51 -1.26 6.19
C SER A 177 -5.94 -0.95 5.73
N PHE A 178 -6.29 0.34 5.76
CA PHE A 178 -7.62 0.79 5.39
C PHE A 178 -7.62 2.19 4.78
N LEU A 179 -8.68 2.49 4.03
CA LEU A 179 -9.00 3.82 3.56
C LEU A 179 -9.91 4.51 4.57
N TYR A 180 -9.49 5.67 5.07
CA TYR A 180 -10.36 6.59 5.78
C TYR A 180 -10.89 7.61 4.79
N ILE A 181 -12.21 7.68 4.65
CA ILE A 181 -12.90 8.59 3.73
C ILE A 181 -13.87 9.44 4.53
N GLU A 182 -13.90 10.74 4.23
CA GLU A 182 -14.77 11.72 4.86
C GLU A 182 -15.39 12.62 3.80
N GLY A 183 -16.68 12.89 3.93
CA GLY A 183 -17.42 13.65 2.94
C GLY A 183 -18.79 14.09 3.41
N LYS A 184 -19.56 14.65 2.48
CA LYS A 184 -20.93 15.11 2.71
C LYS A 184 -21.81 14.77 1.51
N LEU A 185 -22.97 14.20 1.79
CA LEU A 185 -24.08 14.10 0.85
C LEU A 185 -24.91 15.38 0.97
N THR A 186 -25.28 15.99 -0.15
CA THR A 186 -26.19 17.13 -0.20
C THR A 186 -27.31 16.88 -1.20
N LEU A 187 -28.49 17.41 -0.91
CA LEU A 187 -29.65 17.41 -1.81
C LEU A 187 -29.93 18.85 -2.21
N ASN A 188 -30.28 19.10 -3.47
CA ASN A 188 -30.61 20.44 -3.93
C ASN A 188 -31.93 20.92 -3.28
N GLY A 189 -31.82 21.72 -2.22
CA GLY A 189 -32.93 22.46 -1.62
C GLY A 189 -33.71 21.77 -0.50
N ASP A 190 -33.36 20.53 -0.11
CA ASP A 190 -34.11 19.74 0.88
C ASP A 190 -33.21 19.12 1.98
N LEU A 191 -33.81 18.83 3.15
CA LEU A 191 -33.20 18.03 4.21
C LEU A 191 -33.03 16.57 3.77
N ILE A 192 -31.92 15.95 4.16
CA ILE A 192 -31.59 14.53 3.92
C ILE A 192 -32.43 13.69 4.89
N GLY A 193 -33.72 13.59 4.59
CA GLY A 193 -34.66 12.71 5.29
C GLY A 193 -34.62 11.29 4.70
N PRO A 194 -35.63 10.44 5.00
CA PRO A 194 -35.68 9.03 4.55
C PRO A 194 -35.82 8.84 3.02
N ARG A 195 -35.69 9.90 2.22
CA ARG A 195 -35.88 9.91 0.77
C ARG A 195 -34.61 9.57 -0.03
N MET A 196 -33.44 9.66 0.60
CA MET A 196 -32.15 9.32 0.00
C MET A 196 -31.21 8.75 1.06
N VAL A 197 -30.71 7.54 0.86
CA VAL A 197 -29.77 6.86 1.77
C VAL A 197 -28.57 6.36 1.01
N MET A 198 -27.41 6.27 1.67
CA MET A 198 -26.27 5.55 1.09
C MET A 198 -26.58 4.06 1.09
N GLY A 199 -26.40 3.43 -0.07
CA GLY A 199 -26.61 2.00 -0.26
C GLY A 199 -25.51 1.16 0.36
N ASN A 200 -25.73 -0.16 0.34
CA ASN A 200 -24.70 -1.12 0.75
C ASN A 200 -23.41 -0.93 -0.05
N ASN A 201 -22.27 -0.99 0.63
CA ASN A 201 -20.94 -0.91 0.03
C ASN A 201 -20.68 0.41 -0.73
N CYS A 202 -21.37 1.49 -0.33
CA CYS A 202 -21.36 2.79 -0.99
C CYS A 202 -19.96 3.32 -1.28
N VAL A 203 -19.00 3.13 -0.37
CA VAL A 203 -17.63 3.63 -0.53
C VAL A 203 -16.88 2.89 -1.64
N ALA A 204 -17.08 1.58 -1.79
CA ALA A 204 -16.45 0.84 -2.88
C ALA A 204 -17.04 1.27 -4.24
N PHE A 205 -18.34 1.56 -4.30
CA PHE A 205 -19.01 2.09 -5.49
C PHE A 205 -18.55 3.51 -5.89
N MET A 206 -17.82 4.23 -5.03
CA MET A 206 -17.18 5.48 -5.43
C MET A 206 -16.06 5.24 -6.44
N PHE A 207 -15.47 4.05 -6.52
CA PHE A 207 -14.26 3.80 -7.32
C PHE A 207 -14.52 2.79 -8.43
N ASP A 208 -14.19 3.18 -9.66
CA ASP A 208 -14.16 2.26 -10.81
C ASP A 208 -12.98 1.31 -10.74
N GLU A 209 -11.90 1.73 -10.09
CA GLU A 209 -10.70 0.92 -10.01
C GLU A 209 -9.86 1.21 -8.77
N ILE A 210 -9.28 0.14 -8.21
CA ILE A 210 -8.24 0.20 -7.19
C ILE A 210 -7.04 -0.63 -7.65
N ARG A 211 -5.84 -0.05 -7.54
CA ARG A 211 -4.57 -0.75 -7.77
C ARG A 211 -3.68 -0.62 -6.55
N TYR A 212 -2.99 -1.70 -6.23
CA TYR A 212 -1.94 -1.75 -5.23
C TYR A 212 -0.62 -2.10 -5.89
N GLY A 213 0.37 -1.23 -5.69
CA GLY A 213 1.72 -1.37 -6.21
C GLY A 213 2.74 -1.48 -5.08
N LEU A 214 3.81 -2.20 -5.36
CA LEU A 214 4.98 -2.34 -4.50
C LEU A 214 6.23 -2.10 -5.34
N ASP A 215 7.08 -1.16 -4.93
CA ASP A 215 8.30 -0.76 -5.66
C ASP A 215 8.04 -0.45 -7.15
N GLY A 216 6.93 0.23 -7.44
CA GLY A 216 6.52 0.58 -8.80
C GLY A 216 5.95 -0.59 -9.63
N VAL A 217 5.87 -1.80 -9.06
CA VAL A 217 5.27 -2.97 -9.70
C VAL A 217 3.83 -3.14 -9.21
N GLU A 218 2.88 -3.24 -10.14
CA GLU A 218 1.48 -3.56 -9.80
C GLU A 218 1.41 -4.99 -9.25
N ILE A 219 0.88 -5.14 -8.03
CA ILE A 219 0.70 -6.43 -7.35
C ILE A 219 -0.72 -6.92 -7.54
N ASP A 220 -1.70 -6.05 -7.27
CA ASP A 220 -3.11 -6.42 -7.31
C ASP A 220 -3.96 -5.26 -7.85
N ARG A 221 -5.05 -5.61 -8.52
CA ARG A 221 -5.93 -4.66 -9.20
C ARG A 221 -7.33 -5.22 -9.27
N ASN A 222 -8.29 -4.44 -8.81
CA ASN A 222 -9.70 -4.74 -8.96
C ASN A 222 -10.42 -3.62 -9.71
N ARG A 223 -11.19 -4.00 -10.73
CA ARG A 223 -12.09 -3.12 -11.47
C ARG A 223 -13.51 -3.22 -10.92
N ASN A 224 -14.32 -2.20 -11.18
CA ASN A 224 -15.68 -2.07 -10.69
C ASN A 224 -15.76 -2.44 -9.20
N VAL A 225 -15.02 -1.68 -8.39
CA VAL A 225 -14.62 -2.06 -7.03
C VAL A 225 -15.85 -2.38 -6.18
N GLY A 226 -16.94 -1.64 -6.37
CA GLY A 226 -18.23 -1.90 -5.74
C GLY A 226 -18.80 -3.28 -6.08
N ILE A 227 -18.95 -3.63 -7.36
CA ILE A 227 -19.51 -4.94 -7.77
C ILE A 227 -18.60 -6.10 -7.35
N THR A 228 -17.30 -5.98 -7.61
CA THR A 228 -16.29 -7.00 -7.29
C THR A 228 -16.30 -7.33 -5.79
N SER A 229 -16.20 -6.30 -4.94
CA SER A 229 -16.21 -6.50 -3.50
C SER A 229 -17.59 -6.93 -2.98
N THR A 230 -18.69 -6.52 -3.60
CA THR A 230 -20.04 -6.98 -3.21
C THR A 230 -20.22 -8.48 -3.46
N LEU A 231 -19.86 -8.98 -4.64
CA LEU A 231 -19.95 -10.41 -4.98
C LEU A 231 -19.05 -11.25 -4.07
N LYS A 232 -17.81 -10.80 -3.87
CA LYS A 232 -16.83 -11.47 -3.00
C LYS A 232 -17.30 -11.50 -1.55
N ASN A 233 -17.73 -10.38 -0.99
CA ASN A 233 -18.03 -10.30 0.45
C ASN A 233 -19.38 -10.96 0.80
N ASN A 234 -20.41 -10.86 -0.05
CA ASN A 234 -21.66 -11.58 0.21
C ASN A 234 -21.48 -13.10 0.28
N THR A 235 -20.51 -13.64 -0.47
CA THR A 235 -20.21 -15.09 -0.54
C THR A 235 -19.26 -15.60 0.54
N LEU A 236 -18.45 -14.73 1.15
CA LEU A 236 -17.35 -15.15 2.04
C LEU A 236 -17.41 -14.58 3.47
N LEU A 237 -18.24 -13.57 3.72
CA LEU A 237 -18.35 -12.99 5.06
C LEU A 237 -18.94 -13.99 6.08
N THR A 238 -18.61 -13.74 7.35
CA THR A 238 -19.39 -14.24 8.49
C THR A 238 -20.30 -13.13 9.00
N LEU A 239 -21.29 -13.47 9.81
CA LEU A 239 -22.18 -12.48 10.42
C LEU A 239 -21.40 -11.43 11.24
N ASP A 240 -20.49 -11.89 12.11
CA ASP A 240 -19.63 -11.04 12.94
C ASP A 240 -18.77 -10.07 12.10
N ARG A 241 -18.19 -10.59 11.00
CA ARG A 241 -17.40 -9.76 10.09
C ARG A 241 -18.28 -8.74 9.36
N GLY A 242 -19.48 -9.13 8.96
CA GLY A 242 -20.46 -8.22 8.35
C GLY A 242 -20.82 -7.05 9.27
N ILE A 243 -21.05 -7.32 10.56
CA ILE A 243 -21.29 -6.27 11.58
C ILE A 243 -20.09 -5.33 11.68
N THR A 244 -18.87 -5.87 11.73
CA THR A 244 -17.64 -5.05 11.79
C THR A 244 -17.47 -4.17 10.56
N LEU A 245 -17.87 -4.65 9.38
CA LEU A 245 -17.82 -3.90 8.12
C LEU A 245 -18.92 -2.83 8.00
N GLY A 246 -19.84 -2.72 8.96
CA GLY A 246 -20.79 -1.61 9.02
C GLY A 246 -20.10 -0.23 8.99
N ASN A 247 -18.92 -0.13 9.61
CA ASN A 247 -18.07 1.07 9.60
C ASN A 247 -17.40 1.36 8.23
N SER A 248 -17.54 0.45 7.27
CA SER A 248 -17.10 0.58 5.88
C SER A 248 -18.26 0.91 4.93
N GLY A 249 -19.47 1.08 5.46
CA GLY A 249 -20.70 1.25 4.66
C GLY A 249 -21.31 -0.08 4.22
N TRP A 250 -20.93 -1.21 4.84
CA TRP A 250 -21.51 -2.52 4.52
C TRP A 250 -22.80 -2.76 5.31
N ASP A 251 -23.89 -3.04 4.60
CA ASP A 251 -25.23 -3.29 5.12
C ASP A 251 -25.76 -2.20 6.06
N THR A 252 -25.20 -0.99 5.96
CA THR A 252 -25.58 0.17 6.74
C THR A 252 -26.46 1.07 5.89
N TYR A 253 -27.75 1.12 6.20
CA TYR A 253 -28.64 2.16 5.69
C TYR A 253 -28.41 3.41 6.53
N TYR A 254 -27.55 4.32 6.05
CA TYR A 254 -27.22 5.55 6.77
C TYR A 254 -28.49 6.42 6.86
N SER A 255 -29.15 6.44 8.03
CA SER A 255 -30.50 7.01 8.16
C SER A 255 -30.61 8.26 9.03
N ASP A 256 -29.53 8.76 9.67
CA ASP A 256 -29.74 9.66 10.81
C ASP A 256 -28.77 10.83 10.96
N ASN A 257 -28.27 11.37 9.84
CA ASN A 257 -27.54 12.65 9.87
C ASN A 257 -28.24 13.67 8.98
N ALA A 258 -29.12 14.48 9.57
CA ALA A 258 -29.82 15.58 8.89
C ALA A 258 -28.86 16.52 8.12
N ASN A 259 -27.60 16.59 8.55
CA ASN A 259 -26.56 17.43 7.98
C ASN A 259 -25.77 16.78 6.82
N GLY A 260 -25.98 15.49 6.54
CA GLY A 260 -25.39 14.79 5.39
C GLY A 260 -23.92 14.39 5.49
N TYR A 261 -23.24 14.70 6.59
CA TYR A 261 -21.84 14.32 6.78
C TYR A 261 -21.68 12.82 7.03
N PHE A 262 -20.68 12.23 6.39
CA PHE A 262 -20.32 10.83 6.52
C PHE A 262 -18.81 10.63 6.65
N ASN A 263 -18.42 9.57 7.33
CA ASN A 263 -17.06 9.06 7.30
C ASN A 263 -17.07 7.53 7.37
N PHE A 264 -16.06 6.90 6.78
CA PHE A 264 -15.93 5.45 6.73
C PHE A 264 -14.47 5.03 6.86
N CYS A 265 -14.26 3.87 7.49
CA CYS A 265 -13.01 3.13 7.48
C CYS A 265 -13.22 1.87 6.65
N VAL A 266 -12.62 1.80 5.46
CA VAL A 266 -12.76 0.67 4.53
C VAL A 266 -11.48 -0.16 4.50
N PRO A 267 -11.45 -1.36 5.10
CA PRO A 267 -10.30 -2.26 5.06
C PRO A 267 -9.89 -2.58 3.62
N LEU A 268 -8.60 -2.53 3.30
CA LEU A 268 -8.15 -2.93 1.96
C LEU A 268 -8.37 -4.43 1.70
N SER A 269 -8.39 -5.26 2.75
CA SER A 269 -8.76 -6.69 2.66
C SER A 269 -10.21 -6.93 2.19
N MET A 270 -11.06 -5.90 2.21
CA MET A 270 -12.40 -5.94 1.63
C MET A 270 -12.38 -5.68 0.12
N LEU A 271 -11.35 -4.96 -0.36
CA LEU A 271 -11.27 -4.41 -1.72
C LEU A 271 -10.19 -5.05 -2.60
N LEU A 272 -9.21 -5.73 -2.02
CA LEU A 272 -8.04 -6.30 -2.70
C LEU A 272 -7.72 -7.67 -2.10
N GLY A 273 -7.41 -8.63 -2.97
CA GLY A 273 -7.06 -10.00 -2.60
C GLY A 273 -5.70 -10.11 -1.94
N PHE A 274 -4.73 -9.32 -2.39
CA PHE A 274 -3.41 -9.24 -1.75
C PHE A 274 -3.53 -8.83 -0.27
N CYS A 275 -4.32 -7.80 0.01
CA CYS A 275 -4.56 -7.34 1.37
C CYS A 275 -5.43 -8.33 2.17
N GLU A 276 -6.20 -9.22 1.55
CA GLU A 276 -6.92 -10.27 2.26
C GLU A 276 -6.00 -11.40 2.72
N ASP A 277 -5.17 -11.92 1.82
CA ASP A 277 -4.44 -13.17 2.03
C ASP A 277 -3.03 -12.95 2.59
N TYR A 278 -2.35 -11.87 2.20
CA TYR A 278 -0.99 -11.60 2.65
C TYR A 278 -0.97 -10.98 4.05
N LYS A 279 -1.04 -11.84 5.07
CA LYS A 279 -1.07 -11.48 6.50
C LYS A 279 0.31 -11.28 7.13
N ARG A 280 1.34 -11.03 6.31
CA ARG A 280 2.73 -10.85 6.76
C ARG A 280 3.15 -9.39 6.56
N VAL A 281 4.20 -9.00 7.28
CA VAL A 281 4.79 -7.67 7.10
C VAL A 281 5.48 -7.57 5.74
N VAL A 282 5.45 -6.37 5.18
CA VAL A 282 6.29 -5.98 4.05
C VAL A 282 7.40 -5.09 4.59
N ILE A 283 8.60 -5.28 4.07
CA ILE A 283 9.83 -4.71 4.61
C ILE A 283 10.42 -3.77 3.57
N ASN A 284 10.64 -2.51 3.95
CA ASN A 284 11.43 -1.53 3.19
C ASN A 284 11.03 -1.29 1.73
N ALA A 285 9.79 -1.66 1.37
CA ALA A 285 9.28 -1.53 0.03
C ALA A 285 8.30 -0.34 -0.05
N PRO A 286 8.60 0.69 -0.86
CA PRO A 286 7.66 1.70 -1.30
C PRO A 286 6.31 1.12 -1.72
N HIS A 287 5.25 1.65 -1.13
CA HIS A 287 3.88 1.25 -1.46
C HIS A 287 3.18 2.33 -2.29
N GLU A 288 2.43 1.89 -3.29
CA GLU A 288 1.62 2.76 -4.14
C GLU A 288 0.17 2.29 -4.16
N ARG A 289 -0.76 3.25 -4.15
CA ARG A 289 -2.19 2.97 -4.24
C ARG A 289 -2.86 3.96 -5.17
N ILE A 290 -3.37 3.46 -6.28
CA ILE A 290 -4.09 4.23 -7.29
C ILE A 290 -5.59 3.97 -7.12
N LEU A 291 -6.36 5.04 -7.04
CA LEU A 291 -7.83 5.00 -7.00
C LEU A 291 -8.36 5.76 -8.20
N LEU A 292 -9.19 5.12 -9.02
CA LEU A 292 -9.91 5.77 -10.10
C LEU A 292 -11.36 6.00 -9.65
N ARG A 293 -11.78 7.26 -9.61
CA ARG A 293 -13.14 7.66 -9.22
C ARG A 293 -14.14 7.28 -10.32
N SER A 294 -15.28 6.72 -9.92
CA SER A 294 -16.42 6.50 -10.83
C SER A 294 -16.91 7.82 -11.42
N CYS A 295 -17.31 7.80 -12.69
CA CYS A 295 -17.87 8.93 -13.38
C CYS A 295 -19.25 9.38 -12.86
N ASN A 296 -19.94 8.55 -12.07
CA ASN A 296 -21.23 8.86 -11.47
C ASN A 296 -21.45 8.16 -10.12
N ASP A 297 -22.48 8.60 -9.40
CA ASP A 297 -22.78 8.19 -8.02
C ASP A 297 -24.03 7.31 -7.90
N ASN A 298 -24.54 6.81 -9.02
CA ASN A 298 -25.82 6.11 -9.09
C ASN A 298 -25.84 4.84 -8.24
N ASN A 299 -24.72 4.12 -8.15
CA ASN A 299 -24.60 2.89 -7.37
C ASN A 299 -24.28 3.13 -5.88
N ILE A 300 -24.07 4.38 -5.48
CA ILE A 300 -23.72 4.76 -4.11
C ILE A 300 -24.99 5.01 -3.29
N LEU A 301 -26.07 5.46 -3.95
CA LEU A 301 -27.25 6.00 -3.32
C LEU A 301 -28.50 5.18 -3.66
N LEU A 302 -29.40 5.07 -2.70
CA LEU A 302 -30.73 4.50 -2.86
C LEU A 302 -31.76 5.59 -2.54
N GLY A 303 -32.62 5.91 -3.49
CA GLY A 303 -33.62 6.97 -3.33
C GLY A 303 -34.09 7.54 -4.66
N ASN A 304 -34.85 8.64 -4.60
CA ASN A 304 -35.38 9.27 -5.81
C ASN A 304 -34.27 10.09 -6.53
N PRO A 305 -33.84 9.69 -7.75
CA PRO A 305 -32.79 10.40 -8.48
C PRO A 305 -33.17 11.84 -8.87
N ALA A 306 -34.46 12.18 -8.88
CA ALA A 306 -34.93 13.54 -9.16
C ALA A 306 -34.47 14.58 -8.13
N LEU A 307 -34.01 14.14 -6.94
CA LEU A 307 -33.48 15.02 -5.89
C LEU A 307 -32.05 15.53 -6.19
N ALA A 308 -31.45 15.09 -7.29
CA ALA A 308 -30.11 15.50 -7.76
C ALA A 308 -29.07 15.51 -6.61
N PRO A 309 -28.81 14.36 -5.97
CA PRO A 309 -27.86 14.28 -4.87
C PRO A 309 -26.43 14.57 -5.34
N VAL A 310 -25.66 15.26 -4.49
CA VAL A 310 -24.23 15.57 -4.73
C VAL A 310 -23.40 15.04 -3.56
N ILE A 311 -22.35 14.29 -3.87
CA ILE A 311 -21.39 13.74 -2.90
C ILE A 311 -20.07 14.52 -2.99
N ASP A 312 -19.76 15.25 -1.93
CA ASP A 312 -18.47 15.91 -1.77
C ASP A 312 -17.54 15.04 -0.93
N ILE A 313 -16.35 14.73 -1.44
CA ILE A 313 -15.31 14.03 -0.68
C ILE A 313 -14.29 15.07 -0.20
N PHE A 314 -14.21 15.25 1.11
CA PHE A 314 -13.28 16.21 1.71
C PHE A 314 -11.90 15.61 1.93
N LYS A 315 -11.84 14.29 2.17
CA LYS A 315 -10.61 13.65 2.62
C LYS A 315 -10.59 12.17 2.27
N ILE A 316 -9.45 11.74 1.71
CA ILE A 316 -9.11 10.33 1.52
C ILE A 316 -7.73 10.12 2.13
N GLN A 317 -7.63 9.25 3.14
CA GLN A 317 -6.36 8.86 3.75
C GLN A 317 -6.19 7.35 3.65
N TRP A 318 -4.98 6.93 3.26
CA TRP A 318 -4.56 5.55 3.45
C TRP A 318 -3.85 5.44 4.80
N ARG A 319 -4.34 4.56 5.67
CA ARG A 319 -3.69 4.25 6.95
C ARG A 319 -3.11 2.85 6.88
N MET A 320 -1.79 2.79 7.04
CA MET A 320 -1.00 1.57 7.02
C MET A 320 -0.41 1.37 8.43
N PRO A 321 -0.70 0.25 9.10
CA PRO A 321 -0.05 -0.07 10.37
C PRO A 321 1.45 -0.30 10.17
N HIS A 322 2.22 0.21 11.13
CA HIS A 322 3.65 -0.07 11.25
C HIS A 322 3.87 -1.06 12.37
N VAL A 323 4.55 -2.16 12.05
CA VAL A 323 4.88 -3.20 13.01
C VAL A 323 6.25 -2.91 13.58
N LEU A 324 6.38 -3.04 14.90
CA LEU A 324 7.66 -2.90 15.59
C LEU A 324 8.05 -4.26 16.12
N LEU A 325 9.25 -4.69 15.74
CA LEU A 325 9.84 -5.93 16.19
C LEU A 325 10.68 -5.62 17.43
N ASP A 326 10.67 -6.52 18.41
CA ASP A 326 11.69 -6.52 19.45
C ASP A 326 13.05 -6.92 18.85
N GLU A 327 14.14 -6.58 19.55
CA GLU A 327 15.49 -6.77 19.04
C GLU A 327 15.82 -8.23 18.70
N VAL A 328 15.29 -9.20 19.46
CA VAL A 328 15.57 -10.62 19.21
C VAL A 328 14.90 -11.08 17.92
N THR A 329 13.62 -10.72 17.75
CA THR A 329 12.86 -11.03 16.54
C THR A 329 13.43 -10.31 15.31
N LYS A 330 13.83 -9.04 15.48
CA LYS A 330 14.46 -8.24 14.42
C LYS A 330 15.77 -8.88 13.95
N LEU A 331 16.63 -9.27 14.88
CA LEU A 331 17.91 -9.93 14.55
C LEU A 331 17.71 -11.25 13.80
N SER A 332 16.76 -12.07 14.24
CA SER A 332 16.39 -13.33 13.57
C SER A 332 15.89 -13.10 12.14
N MET A 333 15.06 -12.06 11.96
CA MET A 333 14.56 -11.67 10.65
C MET A 333 15.69 -11.17 9.74
N LEU A 334 16.59 -10.30 10.22
CA LEU A 334 17.71 -9.77 9.44
C LEU A 334 18.64 -10.88 8.94
N ARG A 335 19.01 -11.85 9.80
CA ARG A 335 19.79 -13.03 9.38
C ARG A 335 19.07 -13.86 8.31
N THR A 336 17.75 -13.88 8.33
CA THR A 336 16.95 -14.54 7.28
C THR A 336 17.00 -13.75 5.97
N LEU A 337 17.04 -12.42 6.04
CA LEU A 337 17.15 -11.53 4.87
C LEU A 337 18.56 -11.54 4.25
N GLU A 338 19.61 -11.65 5.05
CA GLU A 338 21.03 -11.79 4.62
C GLU A 338 21.24 -12.93 3.63
N SER A 339 20.40 -13.97 3.69
CA SER A 339 20.42 -15.06 2.72
C SER A 339 20.09 -14.63 1.29
N GLY A 340 19.68 -13.37 1.07
CA GLY A 340 19.31 -12.81 -0.23
C GLY A 340 18.04 -13.45 -0.83
N ARG A 341 17.30 -14.22 -0.02
CA ARG A 341 16.14 -14.97 -0.48
C ARG A 341 14.99 -14.04 -0.86
N TYR A 342 14.35 -14.36 -1.97
CA TYR A 342 13.08 -13.79 -2.33
C TYR A 342 12.00 -14.30 -1.37
N LEU A 343 11.17 -13.38 -0.90
CA LEU A 343 10.00 -13.68 -0.09
C LEU A 343 8.80 -13.88 -1.02
N THR A 344 8.22 -15.07 -0.96
CA THR A 344 7.04 -15.43 -1.72
C THR A 344 5.78 -14.84 -1.08
N MET A 345 5.02 -14.09 -1.87
CA MET A 345 3.74 -13.48 -1.54
C MET A 345 2.65 -14.16 -2.37
N GLY A 346 2.07 -15.22 -1.82
CA GLY A 346 0.90 -15.88 -2.41
C GLY A 346 -0.40 -15.22 -1.96
N PHE A 347 -1.30 -14.95 -2.90
CA PHE A 347 -2.63 -14.40 -2.62
C PHE A 347 -3.60 -14.75 -3.74
N ARG A 348 -4.91 -14.67 -3.47
CA ARG A 348 -5.95 -14.86 -4.49
C ARG A 348 -6.35 -13.52 -5.06
N SER A 349 -6.21 -13.35 -6.37
CA SER A 349 -6.63 -12.13 -7.05
C SER A 349 -8.02 -12.30 -7.67
N TRP A 350 -8.73 -11.19 -7.86
CA TRP A 350 -10.17 -11.17 -8.17
C TRP A 350 -10.42 -10.44 -9.49
N ASP A 351 -10.75 -11.18 -10.54
CA ASP A 351 -11.03 -10.61 -11.85
C ASP A 351 -12.53 -10.63 -12.15
N LEU A 352 -13.14 -9.44 -12.24
CA LEU A 352 -14.53 -9.28 -12.66
C LEU A 352 -14.62 -9.20 -14.19
N TYR A 353 -15.51 -10.01 -14.75
CA TYR A 353 -15.94 -9.97 -16.14
C TYR A 353 -17.41 -9.58 -16.19
N GLU A 354 -17.76 -8.80 -17.22
CA GLU A 354 -19.11 -8.30 -17.43
C GLU A 354 -19.60 -8.73 -18.81
N TYR A 355 -20.85 -9.20 -18.88
CA TYR A 355 -21.56 -9.39 -20.14
C TYR A 355 -22.70 -8.37 -20.20
N PRO A 356 -22.41 -7.14 -20.65
CA PRO A 356 -23.41 -6.09 -20.73
C PRO A 356 -24.43 -6.37 -21.84
N LEU A 357 -25.66 -5.91 -21.63
CA LEU A 357 -26.73 -5.95 -22.64
C LEU A 357 -26.98 -7.37 -23.18
N LEU A 358 -27.32 -8.29 -22.28
CA LEU A 358 -27.74 -9.63 -22.68
C LEU A 358 -28.87 -9.55 -23.71
N GLN A 359 -28.77 -10.38 -24.74
CA GLN A 359 -29.82 -10.49 -25.76
C GLN A 359 -31.13 -10.93 -25.11
N SER A 360 -32.27 -10.47 -25.63
CA SER A 360 -33.57 -10.89 -25.11
C SER A 360 -33.95 -12.26 -25.67
N THR A 361 -33.19 -13.26 -25.23
CA THR A 361 -33.32 -14.67 -25.59
C THR A 361 -33.33 -15.50 -24.31
N THR A 362 -33.74 -16.75 -24.41
CA THR A 362 -33.67 -17.69 -23.28
C THR A 362 -32.30 -18.33 -23.13
N LYS A 363 -31.51 -18.45 -24.20
CA LYS A 363 -30.23 -19.18 -24.21
C LYS A 363 -29.04 -18.24 -24.41
N HIS A 364 -28.03 -18.40 -23.58
CA HIS A 364 -26.80 -17.61 -23.65
C HIS A 364 -25.57 -18.50 -23.53
N SER A 365 -24.55 -18.21 -24.33
CA SER A 365 -23.22 -18.82 -24.23
C SER A 365 -22.19 -17.70 -24.16
N TRP A 366 -21.49 -17.62 -23.04
CA TRP A 366 -20.48 -16.60 -22.75
C TRP A 366 -19.10 -17.23 -22.63
N ALA A 367 -18.24 -16.96 -23.60
CA ALA A 367 -16.83 -17.34 -23.55
C ALA A 367 -16.02 -16.24 -22.84
N ILE A 368 -15.43 -16.58 -21.69
CA ILE A 368 -14.58 -15.68 -20.91
C ILE A 368 -13.11 -16.06 -21.15
N LYS A 369 -12.31 -15.04 -21.45
CA LYS A 369 -10.86 -15.16 -21.57
C LYS A 369 -10.23 -14.40 -20.40
N THR A 370 -9.41 -15.08 -19.60
CA THR A 370 -8.71 -14.44 -18.49
C THR A 370 -7.59 -13.54 -19.03
N ALA A 371 -7.31 -12.43 -18.34
CA ALA A 371 -6.28 -11.47 -18.77
C ALA A 371 -4.86 -12.08 -18.80
N THR A 372 -4.65 -13.15 -18.04
CA THR A 372 -3.40 -13.90 -17.91
C THR A 372 -3.67 -15.37 -18.28
N GLN A 373 -3.19 -15.81 -19.45
CA GLN A 373 -3.27 -17.24 -19.87
C GLN A 373 -2.44 -18.19 -18.97
N LEU A 374 -1.74 -17.64 -17.99
CA LEU A 374 -0.85 -18.35 -17.08
C LEU A 374 -1.54 -18.72 -15.75
N GLU A 375 -2.65 -18.06 -15.41
CA GLU A 375 -3.30 -18.20 -14.10
C GLU A 375 -4.60 -19.00 -14.22
N LYS A 376 -4.71 -20.10 -13.46
CA LYS A 376 -5.91 -20.97 -13.50
C LYS A 376 -7.03 -20.43 -12.59
N PRO A 377 -8.29 -20.41 -13.07
CA PRO A 377 -9.45 -20.13 -12.22
C PRO A 377 -9.55 -21.17 -11.09
N ARG A 378 -9.47 -20.72 -9.83
CA ARG A 378 -9.72 -21.56 -8.65
C ARG A 378 -11.21 -21.61 -8.32
N TYR A 379 -11.87 -20.45 -8.40
CA TYR A 379 -13.31 -20.33 -8.19
C TYR A 379 -13.92 -19.40 -9.23
N VAL A 380 -15.15 -19.70 -9.64
CA VAL A 380 -15.95 -18.82 -10.49
C VAL A 380 -17.23 -18.50 -9.74
N ILE A 381 -17.45 -17.22 -9.45
CA ILE A 381 -18.68 -16.71 -8.85
C ILE A 381 -19.46 -16.02 -9.96
N PHE A 382 -20.50 -16.67 -10.44
CA PHE A 382 -21.40 -16.10 -11.44
C PHE A 382 -22.64 -15.54 -10.73
N ALA A 383 -23.01 -14.32 -11.11
CA ALA A 383 -24.22 -13.66 -10.65
C ALA A 383 -24.92 -12.98 -11.83
N LEU A 384 -26.22 -13.24 -11.94
CA LEU A 384 -27.14 -12.53 -12.82
C LEU A 384 -28.04 -11.66 -11.95
N GLN A 385 -28.63 -10.61 -12.52
CA GLN A 385 -29.67 -9.84 -11.84
C GLN A 385 -30.99 -10.64 -11.66
N THR A 386 -31.00 -11.96 -11.94
CA THR A 386 -32.02 -12.97 -11.63
C THR A 386 -31.50 -14.38 -12.05
N GLU A 387 -31.92 -15.44 -11.34
CA GLU A 387 -31.42 -16.84 -11.19
C GLU A 387 -31.11 -17.72 -12.45
N PHE A 388 -30.32 -18.83 -12.52
CA PHE A 388 -29.12 -19.48 -11.89
C PHE A 388 -28.82 -20.85 -12.63
N TYR A 389 -27.58 -21.42 -12.68
CA TYR A 389 -27.32 -22.88 -12.94
C TYR A 389 -25.86 -23.41 -12.60
N PRO A 390 -25.65 -24.70 -12.24
CA PRO A 390 -24.32 -25.39 -12.16
C PRO A 390 -24.24 -26.84 -12.78
N TYR A 391 -23.24 -27.67 -12.39
CA TYR A 391 -22.64 -28.80 -13.17
C TYR A 391 -23.47 -30.06 -13.46
N ASP A 392 -24.53 -30.34 -12.69
CA ASP A 392 -25.58 -31.31 -13.03
C ASP A 392 -26.87 -30.50 -13.24
N ASP A 393 -27.89 -31.08 -13.89
CA ASP A 393 -29.23 -30.50 -13.85
C ASP A 393 -29.71 -30.45 -12.39
N LEU A 394 -29.49 -29.31 -11.75
CA LEU A 394 -29.82 -29.11 -10.35
C LEU A 394 -31.33 -29.09 -10.11
N ASN A 395 -32.15 -29.10 -11.16
CA ASN A 395 -33.60 -29.08 -11.09
C ASN A 395 -34.12 -27.97 -10.15
N VAL A 396 -33.46 -26.81 -10.20
CA VAL A 396 -33.80 -25.64 -9.38
C VAL A 396 -35.09 -25.03 -9.92
N ASP A 397 -36.03 -24.75 -9.03
CA ASP A 397 -37.33 -24.17 -9.35
C ASP A 397 -37.70 -23.20 -8.24
N PHE A 398 -37.52 -21.90 -8.49
CA PHE A 398 -37.72 -20.86 -7.49
C PHE A 398 -39.19 -20.60 -7.17
N GLU A 399 -40.08 -20.78 -8.16
CA GLU A 399 -41.54 -20.76 -7.94
C GLU A 399 -41.98 -21.86 -6.98
N LYS A 400 -41.34 -23.04 -7.06
CA LYS A 400 -41.57 -24.17 -6.14
C LYS A 400 -40.59 -24.22 -4.97
N ASN A 401 -39.80 -23.16 -4.76
CA ASN A 401 -38.80 -23.05 -3.68
C ASN A 401 -37.77 -24.21 -3.64
N LYS A 402 -37.45 -24.82 -4.79
CA LYS A 402 -36.42 -25.85 -4.93
C LYS A 402 -35.03 -25.22 -5.07
N THR A 403 -34.59 -24.48 -4.06
CA THR A 403 -33.36 -23.66 -4.10
C THR A 403 -32.29 -24.13 -3.11
N ALA A 404 -32.60 -25.14 -2.31
CA ALA A 404 -31.75 -25.63 -1.21
C ALA A 404 -30.34 -26.02 -1.66
N ILE A 405 -30.20 -26.59 -2.86
CA ILE A 405 -28.91 -26.98 -3.41
C ILE A 405 -28.01 -25.78 -3.71
N LEU A 406 -28.59 -24.64 -4.11
CA LEU A 406 -27.84 -23.40 -4.33
C LEU A 406 -27.35 -22.81 -3.02
N TYR A 407 -28.19 -22.85 -1.99
CA TYR A 407 -27.81 -22.42 -0.66
C TYR A 407 -26.74 -23.33 -0.04
N ASP A 408 -26.80 -24.65 -0.27
CA ASP A 408 -25.76 -25.59 0.14
C ASP A 408 -24.42 -25.30 -0.56
N MET A 409 -24.43 -25.03 -1.86
CA MET A 409 -23.23 -24.59 -2.59
C MET A 409 -22.65 -23.29 -2.03
N TYR A 410 -23.50 -22.27 -1.81
CA TYR A 410 -23.13 -20.99 -1.21
C TYR A 410 -22.51 -21.17 0.19
N SER A 411 -23.18 -21.91 1.07
CA SER A 411 -22.74 -22.09 2.46
C SER A 411 -21.45 -22.90 2.58
N ARG A 412 -21.19 -23.83 1.66
CA ARG A 412 -19.92 -24.60 1.61
C ARG A 412 -18.75 -23.81 1.05
N PHE A 413 -19.01 -22.80 0.21
CA PHE A 413 -17.97 -22.07 -0.50
C PHE A 413 -16.95 -21.45 0.45
N ARG A 414 -17.41 -20.76 1.49
CA ARG A 414 -16.53 -20.13 2.48
C ARG A 414 -15.55 -21.12 3.11
N ARG A 415 -16.05 -22.32 3.45
CA ARG A 415 -15.24 -23.40 4.03
C ARG A 415 -14.16 -23.86 3.06
N ALA A 416 -14.49 -24.04 1.78
CA ALA A 416 -13.53 -24.39 0.74
C ALA A 416 -12.51 -23.26 0.52
N TYR A 417 -12.98 -22.01 0.47
CA TYR A 417 -12.15 -20.82 0.24
C TYR A 417 -11.11 -20.64 1.35
N TYR A 418 -11.49 -20.57 2.63
CA TYR A 418 -10.54 -20.33 3.72
C TYR A 418 -9.91 -21.61 4.30
N ASN A 419 -10.29 -22.80 3.80
CA ASN A 419 -9.93 -24.07 4.39
C ASN A 419 -10.21 -24.11 5.91
N CYS A 420 -11.38 -23.63 6.32
CA CYS A 420 -11.75 -23.50 7.73
C CYS A 420 -12.88 -24.48 8.12
N ASN A 421 -12.86 -24.97 9.35
CA ASN A 421 -13.88 -25.92 9.83
C ASN A 421 -15.23 -25.27 10.21
N CYS A 422 -15.36 -23.96 10.06
CA CYS A 422 -16.56 -23.22 10.41
C CYS A 422 -17.55 -23.18 9.23
N ALA A 423 -18.77 -23.69 9.43
CA ALA A 423 -19.87 -23.71 8.46
C ALA A 423 -20.80 -22.49 8.61
N GLU A 424 -20.23 -21.32 8.93
CA GLU A 424 -20.99 -20.08 9.01
C GLU A 424 -21.15 -19.44 7.63
N ALA A 425 -22.39 -19.18 7.25
CA ALA A 425 -22.75 -18.40 6.07
C ALA A 425 -23.32 -17.05 6.50
N TYR A 426 -22.99 -15.98 5.78
CA TYR A 426 -23.46 -14.63 6.12
C TYR A 426 -24.96 -14.45 5.89
N LEU A 427 -25.47 -14.92 4.75
CA LEU A 427 -26.87 -14.80 4.39
C LEU A 427 -27.66 -16.01 4.88
N THR A 428 -28.81 -15.76 5.51
CA THR A 428 -29.85 -16.78 5.73
C THR A 428 -30.47 -17.19 4.39
N PRO A 429 -31.12 -18.37 4.28
CA PRO A 429 -31.74 -18.78 3.02
C PRO A 429 -32.69 -17.73 2.40
N PRO A 430 -33.58 -17.06 3.18
CA PRO A 430 -34.41 -15.99 2.63
C PRO A 430 -33.60 -14.79 2.11
N ASN A 431 -32.57 -14.36 2.85
CA ASN A 431 -31.73 -13.23 2.45
C ASN A 431 -30.84 -13.55 1.25
N PHE A 432 -30.43 -14.81 1.09
CA PHE A 432 -29.71 -15.30 -0.08
C PHE A 432 -30.55 -15.20 -1.35
N LEU A 433 -31.83 -15.58 -1.28
CA LEU A 433 -32.74 -15.44 -2.42
C LEU A 433 -33.05 -13.96 -2.72
N LEU A 434 -33.23 -13.14 -1.68
CA LEU A 434 -33.55 -11.72 -1.84
C LEU A 434 -32.38 -10.90 -2.43
N ARG A 435 -31.16 -11.12 -1.95
CA ARG A 435 -29.97 -10.34 -2.39
C ARG A 435 -29.36 -10.84 -3.70
N GLY A 436 -29.98 -11.83 -4.32
CA GLY A 436 -29.49 -12.49 -5.51
C GLY A 436 -28.77 -13.78 -5.13
N PRO A 437 -29.24 -14.93 -5.62
CA PRO A 437 -28.53 -16.16 -5.40
C PRO A 437 -27.22 -16.13 -6.20
N PHE A 438 -26.11 -16.44 -5.52
CA PHE A 438 -24.76 -16.49 -6.11
C PHE A 438 -24.38 -17.90 -6.56
N VAL A 439 -24.04 -18.08 -7.84
CA VAL A 439 -23.53 -19.36 -8.37
C VAL A 439 -22.05 -19.45 -8.08
N VAL A 440 -21.70 -20.27 -7.08
CA VAL A 440 -20.30 -20.57 -6.81
C VAL A 440 -19.94 -21.89 -7.47
N ILE A 441 -19.01 -21.83 -8.41
CA ILE A 441 -18.44 -22.99 -9.08
C ILE A 441 -17.02 -23.19 -8.58
N ASP A 442 -16.79 -24.35 -7.96
CA ASP A 442 -15.45 -24.78 -7.54
C ASP A 442 -14.70 -25.45 -8.70
N CYS A 443 -13.68 -24.78 -9.20
CA CYS A 443 -12.83 -25.25 -10.29
C CYS A 443 -11.52 -25.88 -9.78
N SER A 444 -11.31 -25.99 -8.46
CA SER A 444 -10.04 -26.42 -7.85
C SER A 444 -9.63 -27.86 -8.20
N ARG A 445 -10.57 -28.69 -8.65
CA ARG A 445 -10.34 -30.10 -9.04
C ARG A 445 -10.14 -30.29 -10.55
N GLN A 446 -10.04 -29.21 -11.32
CA GLN A 446 -9.75 -29.31 -12.76
C GLN A 446 -8.33 -29.85 -13.01
N ASN A 447 -8.16 -30.60 -14.10
CA ASN A 447 -6.88 -31.22 -14.46
C ASN A 447 -5.74 -30.17 -14.59
N GLU A 448 -4.57 -30.48 -14.03
CA GLU A 448 -3.39 -29.62 -14.02
C GLU A 448 -2.73 -29.42 -15.40
N SER A 449 -3.16 -30.14 -16.45
CA SER A 449 -2.68 -29.90 -17.83
C SER A 449 -2.86 -28.44 -18.27
N VAL A 450 -1.86 -27.89 -18.97
CA VAL A 450 -1.92 -26.55 -19.59
C VAL A 450 -2.96 -26.58 -20.71
N LYS A 451 -4.02 -25.77 -20.63
CA LYS A 451 -4.98 -25.64 -21.73
C LYS A 451 -4.31 -24.83 -22.85
N SER A 452 -4.27 -25.39 -24.06
CA SER A 452 -3.85 -24.68 -25.28
C SER A 452 -4.98 -23.88 -25.93
N ALA A 453 -6.18 -23.88 -25.32
CA ALA A 453 -7.38 -23.25 -25.85
C ALA A 453 -7.45 -21.76 -25.50
N THR A 454 -8.04 -20.96 -26.38
CA THR A 454 -8.17 -19.50 -26.19
C THR A 454 -9.28 -19.08 -25.22
N VAL A 455 -10.03 -20.03 -24.65
CA VAL A 455 -11.17 -19.78 -23.75
C VAL A 455 -10.92 -20.52 -22.44
N ASP A 456 -10.86 -19.76 -21.35
CA ASP A 456 -10.52 -20.29 -20.02
C ASP A 456 -11.74 -20.85 -19.31
N VAL A 457 -12.86 -20.12 -19.42
CA VAL A 457 -14.17 -20.49 -18.88
C VAL A 457 -15.23 -20.20 -19.93
N ARG A 458 -16.14 -21.15 -20.16
CA ARG A 458 -17.37 -20.91 -20.91
C ARG A 458 -18.55 -21.11 -19.97
N LEU A 459 -19.40 -20.09 -19.87
CA LEU A 459 -20.64 -20.13 -19.12
C LEU A 459 -21.79 -20.24 -20.10
N GLU A 460 -22.55 -21.33 -20.01
CA GLU A 460 -23.77 -21.54 -20.79
C GLU A 460 -24.94 -21.55 -19.80
N PHE A 461 -25.98 -20.77 -20.08
CA PHE A 461 -27.16 -20.71 -19.23
C PHE A 461 -28.44 -20.56 -20.06
N GLU A 462 -29.52 -21.13 -19.54
CA GLU A 462 -30.86 -21.09 -20.12
C GLU A 462 -31.87 -20.57 -19.09
N CYS A 463 -32.67 -19.59 -19.48
CA CYS A 463 -33.71 -18.98 -18.67
C CYS A 463 -35.11 -19.45 -19.13
N LYS A 464 -36.06 -19.54 -18.18
CA LYS A 464 -37.46 -19.91 -18.47
C LYS A 464 -38.15 -18.90 -19.41
N GLU A 465 -37.78 -17.63 -19.28
CA GLU A 465 -38.28 -16.52 -20.08
C GLU A 465 -37.12 -15.74 -20.69
N ASN A 466 -37.41 -14.91 -21.69
CA ASN A 466 -36.39 -14.05 -22.30
C ASN A 466 -35.81 -13.09 -21.25
N VAL A 467 -34.48 -12.97 -21.24
CA VAL A 467 -33.81 -12.01 -20.37
C VAL A 467 -34.34 -10.58 -20.65
N PRO A 468 -34.73 -9.82 -19.61
CA PRO A 468 -35.19 -8.45 -19.79
C PRO A 468 -34.13 -7.57 -20.46
N PRO A 469 -34.55 -6.55 -21.25
CA PRO A 469 -33.61 -5.60 -21.84
C PRO A 469 -32.81 -4.87 -20.75
N ASN A 470 -31.57 -4.49 -21.07
CA ASN A 470 -30.61 -3.83 -20.16
C ASN A 470 -30.13 -4.69 -18.98
N THR A 471 -30.25 -6.01 -19.05
CA THR A 471 -29.65 -6.91 -18.06
C THR A 471 -28.16 -7.11 -18.34
N THR A 472 -27.34 -7.05 -17.28
CA THR A 472 -25.90 -7.36 -17.34
C THR A 472 -25.61 -8.60 -16.49
N ALA A 473 -24.82 -9.53 -17.03
CA ALA A 473 -24.28 -10.64 -16.23
C ALA A 473 -22.91 -10.28 -15.67
N TYR A 474 -22.63 -10.75 -14.44
CA TYR A 474 -21.35 -10.58 -13.79
C TYR A 474 -20.73 -11.94 -13.49
N CYS A 475 -19.44 -12.08 -13.76
CA CYS A 475 -18.66 -13.25 -13.42
C CYS A 475 -17.37 -12.82 -12.72
N LEU A 476 -17.25 -13.15 -11.43
CA LEU A 476 -16.03 -12.93 -10.68
C LEU A 476 -15.20 -14.22 -10.69
N ILE A 477 -14.05 -14.17 -11.33
CA ILE A 477 -13.09 -15.28 -11.34
C ILE A 477 -12.03 -15.01 -10.28
N ILE A 478 -11.75 -16.02 -9.45
CA ILE A 478 -10.70 -15.99 -8.44
C ILE A 478 -9.59 -16.94 -8.87
N HIS A 479 -8.36 -16.46 -8.96
CA HIS A 479 -7.17 -17.26 -9.25
C HIS A 479 -6.09 -17.03 -8.21
N ASP A 480 -5.20 -18.01 -8.06
CA ASP A 480 -4.03 -17.90 -7.19
C ASP A 480 -2.92 -17.15 -7.92
N ARG A 481 -2.36 -16.12 -7.27
CA ARG A 481 -1.21 -15.36 -7.73
C ARG A 481 -0.04 -15.52 -6.78
N VAL A 482 1.16 -15.55 -7.35
CA VAL A 482 2.40 -15.57 -6.59
C VAL A 482 3.32 -14.47 -7.09
N VAL A 483 3.71 -13.60 -6.17
CA VAL A 483 4.71 -12.56 -6.41
C VAL A 483 5.88 -12.81 -5.48
N GLU A 484 7.08 -12.60 -5.96
CA GLU A 484 8.30 -12.66 -5.16
C GLU A 484 8.87 -11.26 -5.01
N TYR A 485 9.31 -10.92 -3.81
CA TYR A 485 10.06 -9.67 -3.58
C TYR A 485 11.30 -9.89 -2.73
N SER A 486 12.32 -9.09 -2.99
CA SER A 486 13.56 -9.07 -2.20
C SER A 486 13.62 -7.78 -1.38
N PRO A 487 13.50 -7.85 -0.04
CA PRO A 487 13.55 -6.67 0.83
C PRO A 487 14.86 -5.86 0.79
N LEU A 488 15.96 -6.47 0.33
CA LEU A 488 17.28 -5.83 0.27
C LEU A 488 17.48 -5.08 -1.05
N THR A 489 16.92 -5.60 -2.14
CA THR A 489 17.14 -5.05 -3.49
C THR A 489 15.93 -4.30 -4.02
N ASN A 490 14.77 -4.40 -3.33
CA ASN A 490 13.48 -3.87 -3.76
C ASN A 490 13.06 -4.37 -5.16
N VAL A 491 13.58 -5.53 -5.55
CA VAL A 491 13.18 -6.22 -6.78
C VAL A 491 11.91 -6.99 -6.48
N VAL A 492 10.85 -6.65 -7.21
CA VAL A 492 9.57 -7.36 -7.20
C VAL A 492 9.37 -8.03 -8.55
N ARG A 493 9.05 -9.33 -8.55
CA ARG A 493 8.81 -10.10 -9.78
C ARG A 493 7.57 -10.97 -9.64
N ARG A 494 6.79 -11.06 -10.72
CA ARG A 494 5.67 -11.99 -10.82
C ARG A 494 6.20 -13.39 -11.16
N VAL A 495 5.78 -14.39 -10.41
CA VAL A 495 6.11 -15.79 -10.70
C VAL A 495 4.93 -16.37 -11.48
N THR A 496 5.22 -16.81 -12.70
CA THR A 496 4.23 -17.39 -13.63
C THR A 496 3.99 -18.85 -13.36
#